data_AF-A0A3B9J8R5-F1
#
_entry.id   AF-A0A3B9J8R5-F1
#
_cell.length_a   1.000
_cell.length_b   1.000
_cell.length_c   1.000
_cell.angle_alpha   90.00
_cell.angle_beta   90.00
_cell.angle_gamma   90.00
#
_symmetry.space_group_name_H-M   'P 1'
#
loop_
_entity.id
_entity.type
_entity.pdbx_description
1 polymer ?
#
loop_
_entity_poly.entity_id
_entity_poly.type
_entity_poly.pdbx_seq_one_letter_code
_entity_poly.pdbx_strand_id
1 'polypeptide(L)'
;MQHLSDETLNEILDHALAPRQCAEAESHLAVCPECAARLDELRALFAKLDSLPDLALNVDFAPAIIARLEQNAPIPRPVRWLTLAQALGAILAGILAWPLVETILQSLKLPSLAEFLAGATSFWLQASADLSLPELTFQTPTLGLDLTSTSLTIAIVGVSVLWLAANGLLLIPRSRRTS
;
A
#
# COMPACT_ATOMS: atom_id res chain seq x y z
N MET A 1 4.26 -39.99 1.23
CA MET A 1 3.44 -39.07 0.42
C MET A 1 3.25 -37.80 1.24
N GLN A 2 3.26 -36.63 0.62
CA GLN A 2 3.11 -35.36 1.34
C GLN A 2 1.61 -35.09 1.52
N HIS A 3 1.15 -34.99 2.77
CA HIS A 3 -0.25 -34.70 3.12
C HIS A 3 -0.56 -33.21 2.96
N LEU A 4 -1.85 -32.86 2.84
CA LEU A 4 -2.30 -31.48 2.89
C LEU A 4 -2.06 -30.88 4.28
N SER A 5 -1.73 -29.58 4.33
CA SER A 5 -1.62 -28.86 5.60
C SER A 5 -3.00 -28.58 6.20
N ASP A 6 -3.05 -28.39 7.51
CA ASP A 6 -4.29 -28.04 8.21
C ASP A 6 -4.84 -26.69 7.74
N GLU A 7 -3.98 -25.75 7.36
CA GLU A 7 -4.38 -24.46 6.75
C GLU A 7 -5.17 -24.69 5.46
N THR A 8 -4.66 -25.51 4.54
CA THR A 8 -5.37 -25.83 3.30
C THR A 8 -6.70 -26.55 3.58
N LEU A 9 -6.76 -27.46 4.55
CA LEU A 9 -8.02 -28.11 4.91
C LEU A 9 -9.07 -27.11 5.45
N ASN A 10 -8.66 -26.14 6.27
CA ASN A 10 -9.55 -25.08 6.74
C ASN A 10 -9.99 -24.14 5.61
N GLU A 11 -9.08 -23.76 4.70
CA GLU A 11 -9.43 -22.94 3.54
C GLU A 11 -10.45 -23.62 2.60
N ILE A 12 -10.46 -24.97 2.53
CA ILE A 12 -11.49 -25.72 1.81
C ILE A 12 -12.87 -25.51 2.47
N LEU A 13 -12.93 -25.55 3.80
CA LEU A 13 -14.16 -25.38 4.58
C LEU A 13 -14.69 -23.94 4.49
N ASP A 14 -13.78 -22.96 4.53
CA ASP A 14 -14.11 -21.54 4.42
C ASP A 14 -14.41 -21.08 2.98
N HIS A 15 -14.31 -21.99 2.00
CA HIS A 15 -14.41 -21.67 0.57
C HIS A 15 -13.43 -20.56 0.12
N ALA A 16 -12.23 -20.53 0.71
CA ALA A 16 -11.23 -19.47 0.54
C ALA A 16 -10.12 -19.81 -0.47
N LEU A 17 -10.02 -21.07 -0.92
CA LEU A 17 -9.03 -21.50 -1.92
C LEU A 17 -9.34 -20.97 -3.33
N ALA A 18 -8.28 -20.64 -4.08
CA ALA A 18 -8.43 -20.36 -5.50
C ALA A 18 -8.89 -21.62 -6.27
N PRO A 19 -9.66 -21.49 -7.37
CA PRO A 19 -10.27 -22.62 -8.07
C PRO A 19 -9.29 -23.74 -8.46
N ARG A 20 -8.07 -23.36 -8.86
CA ARG A 20 -7.01 -24.32 -9.22
C ARG A 20 -6.53 -25.13 -8.02
N GLN A 21 -6.29 -24.46 -6.90
CA GLN A 21 -5.81 -25.11 -5.67
C GLN A 21 -6.89 -26.00 -5.06
N CYS A 22 -8.17 -25.61 -5.19
CA CYS A 22 -9.31 -26.44 -4.80
C CYS A 22 -9.34 -27.75 -5.61
N ALA A 23 -9.20 -27.68 -6.93
CA ALA A 23 -9.16 -28.88 -7.78
C ALA A 23 -7.96 -29.79 -7.47
N GLU A 24 -6.78 -29.22 -7.22
CA GLU A 24 -5.60 -29.97 -6.79
C GLU A 24 -5.81 -30.65 -5.43
N ALA A 25 -6.40 -29.95 -4.45
CA ALA A 25 -6.71 -30.50 -3.14
C ALA A 25 -7.79 -31.59 -3.20
N GLU A 26 -8.85 -31.42 -3.99
CA GLU A 26 -9.89 -32.43 -4.22
C GLU A 26 -9.30 -33.71 -4.86
N SER A 27 -8.38 -33.55 -5.82
CA SER A 27 -7.69 -34.69 -6.42
C SER A 27 -6.85 -35.45 -5.40
N HIS A 28 -6.22 -34.75 -4.44
CA HIS A 28 -5.48 -35.37 -3.36
C HIS A 28 -6.40 -36.10 -2.38
N LEU A 29 -7.51 -35.49 -1.99
CA LEU A 29 -8.51 -36.08 -1.09
C LEU A 29 -9.13 -37.37 -1.66
N ALA A 30 -9.25 -37.48 -2.99
CA ALA A 30 -9.72 -38.69 -3.65
C ALA A 30 -8.76 -39.89 -3.52
N VAL A 31 -7.47 -39.63 -3.27
CA VAL A 31 -6.40 -40.66 -3.25
C VAL A 31 -5.83 -40.87 -1.84
N CYS A 32 -5.93 -39.88 -0.94
CA CYS A 32 -5.40 -39.94 0.42
C CYS A 32 -6.52 -40.08 1.46
N PRO A 33 -6.78 -41.29 2.00
CA PRO A 33 -7.84 -41.51 2.98
C PRO A 33 -7.59 -40.82 4.32
N GLU A 34 -6.33 -40.58 4.69
CA GLU A 34 -6.00 -39.86 5.93
C GLU A 34 -6.42 -38.38 5.86
N CYS A 35 -6.14 -37.70 4.75
CA CYS A 35 -6.57 -36.31 4.56
C CYS A 35 -8.10 -36.20 4.44
N ALA A 36 -8.75 -37.17 3.80
CA ALA A 36 -10.22 -37.22 3.75
C ALA A 36 -10.84 -37.39 5.15
N ALA A 37 -10.30 -38.31 5.96
CA ALA A 37 -10.77 -38.51 7.33
C ALA A 37 -10.60 -37.26 8.21
N ARG A 38 -9.46 -36.57 8.11
CA ARG A 38 -9.23 -35.30 8.82
C ARG A 38 -10.21 -34.21 8.40
N LEU A 39 -10.48 -34.08 7.10
CA LEU A 39 -11.46 -33.10 6.60
C LEU A 39 -12.87 -33.40 7.11
N ASP A 40 -13.27 -34.67 7.16
CA ASP A 40 -14.57 -35.07 7.69
C ASP A 40 -14.69 -34.84 9.20
N GLU A 41 -13.61 -35.02 9.96
CA GLU A 41 -13.56 -34.66 11.39
C GLU A 41 -13.77 -33.16 11.59
N LEU A 42 -13.10 -32.32 10.80
CA LEU A 42 -13.29 -30.86 10.84
C LEU A 42 -14.72 -30.48 10.45
N ARG A 43 -15.29 -31.06 9.39
CA ARG A 43 -16.70 -30.83 9.00
C ARG A 43 -17.67 -31.17 10.13
N ALA A 44 -17.44 -32.28 10.83
CA ALA A 44 -18.28 -32.68 11.96
C ALA A 44 -18.17 -31.70 13.14
N LEU A 45 -16.99 -31.09 13.34
CA LEU A 45 -16.80 -30.05 14.35
C LEU A 45 -17.53 -28.77 13.98
N PHE A 46 -17.40 -28.28 12.74
CA PHE A 46 -18.14 -27.10 12.26
C PHE A 46 -19.65 -27.30 12.29
N ALA A 47 -20.16 -28.47 11.88
CA ALA A 47 -21.59 -28.78 11.97
C ALA A 47 -22.13 -28.72 13.41
N LYS A 48 -21.31 -29.10 14.41
CA LYS A 48 -21.67 -28.93 15.83
C LYS A 48 -21.69 -27.47 16.25
N LEU A 49 -20.71 -26.67 15.79
CA LEU A 49 -20.68 -25.23 16.06
C LEU A 49 -21.88 -24.52 15.43
N ASP A 50 -22.25 -24.87 14.19
CA ASP A 50 -23.43 -24.31 13.51
C ASP A 50 -24.75 -24.72 14.18
N SER A 51 -24.76 -25.84 14.91
CA SER A 51 -25.93 -26.26 15.70
C SER A 51 -26.08 -25.53 17.03
N LEU A 52 -25.12 -24.70 17.42
CA LEU A 52 -25.22 -23.91 18.65
C LEU A 52 -26.40 -22.94 18.52
N PRO A 53 -27.16 -22.71 19.61
CA PRO A 53 -28.28 -21.79 19.57
C PRO A 53 -27.79 -20.37 19.26
N ASP A 54 -28.48 -19.70 18.35
CA ASP A 54 -28.25 -18.29 18.08
C ASP A 54 -28.42 -17.50 19.38
N LEU A 55 -27.34 -16.85 19.81
CA LEU A 55 -27.38 -15.99 20.97
C LEU A 55 -27.98 -14.65 20.55
N ALA A 56 -29.25 -14.41 20.91
CA ALA A 56 -29.84 -13.10 20.76
C ALA A 56 -29.00 -12.08 21.53
N LEU A 57 -28.45 -11.08 20.83
CA LEU A 57 -27.73 -9.99 21.47
C LEU A 57 -28.72 -9.28 22.40
N ASN A 58 -28.37 -9.15 23.68
CA ASN A 58 -29.21 -8.47 24.68
C ASN A 58 -29.39 -6.97 24.39
N VAL A 59 -28.59 -6.42 23.47
CA VAL A 59 -28.59 -5.01 23.10
C VAL A 59 -28.62 -4.91 21.58
N ASP A 60 -29.57 -4.12 21.06
CA ASP A 60 -29.60 -3.76 19.65
C ASP A 60 -28.58 -2.64 19.40
N PHE A 61 -27.52 -2.98 18.66
CA PHE A 61 -26.47 -2.03 18.27
C PHE A 61 -26.82 -1.23 17.01
N ALA A 62 -27.84 -1.64 16.25
CA ALA A 62 -28.18 -1.00 14.99
C ALA A 62 -28.48 0.51 15.13
N PRO A 63 -29.26 0.97 16.14
CA PRO A 63 -29.50 2.40 16.34
C PRO A 63 -28.22 3.20 16.63
N ALA A 64 -27.32 2.64 17.44
CA ALA A 64 -26.06 3.30 17.80
C ALA A 64 -25.10 3.41 16.61
N ILE A 65 -25.05 2.38 15.76
CA ILE A 65 -24.23 2.36 14.55
C ILE A 65 -24.80 3.35 13.52
N ILE A 66 -26.11 3.32 13.27
CA ILE A 66 -26.77 4.22 12.32
C ILE A 66 -26.55 5.68 12.75
N ALA A 67 -26.78 6.01 14.02
CA ALA A 67 -26.54 7.35 14.55
C ALA A 67 -25.09 7.80 14.34
N ARG A 68 -24.12 6.90 14.46
CA ARG A 68 -22.70 7.21 14.25
C ARG A 68 -22.32 7.36 12.78
N LEU A 69 -23.00 6.66 11.88
CA LEU A 69 -22.84 6.85 10.44
C LEU A 69 -23.42 8.18 9.98
N GLU A 70 -24.57 8.60 10.52
CA GLU A 70 -25.18 9.91 10.23
C GLU A 70 -24.34 11.09 10.73
N GLN A 71 -23.57 10.91 11.82
CA GLN A 71 -22.63 11.92 12.31
C GLN A 71 -21.46 12.19 11.34
N ASN A 72 -21.20 11.30 10.37
CA ASN A 72 -20.29 11.56 9.25
C ASN A 72 -20.99 12.35 8.11
N ALA A 73 -21.94 13.20 8.46
CA ALA A 73 -22.60 14.09 7.51
C ALA A 73 -21.58 14.93 6.73
N PRO A 74 -21.84 15.24 5.45
CA PRO A 74 -20.94 16.00 4.61
C PRO A 74 -20.64 17.38 5.24
N ILE A 75 -19.36 17.79 5.17
CA ILE A 75 -18.89 19.07 5.70
C ILE A 75 -19.82 20.21 5.23
N PRO A 76 -20.37 21.03 6.14
CA PRO A 76 -21.31 22.07 5.79
C PRO A 76 -20.69 23.04 4.78
N ARG A 77 -21.49 23.45 3.77
CA ARG A 77 -21.09 24.35 2.68
C ARG A 77 -20.30 25.60 3.14
N PRO A 78 -20.67 26.33 4.21
CA PRO A 78 -19.90 27.49 4.65
C PRO A 78 -18.48 27.13 5.11
N VAL A 79 -18.28 25.97 5.74
CA VAL A 79 -16.96 25.50 6.16
C VAL A 79 -16.09 25.16 4.96
N ARG A 80 -16.66 24.58 3.90
CA ARG A 80 -15.94 24.33 2.64
C ARG A 80 -15.49 25.63 1.95
N TRP A 81 -16.33 26.66 1.94
CA TRP A 81 -15.95 27.98 1.41
C TRP A 81 -14.89 28.64 2.28
N LEU A 82 -14.97 28.49 3.60
CA LEU A 82 -13.96 29.01 4.51
C LEU A 82 -12.60 28.34 4.30
N THR A 83 -12.56 27.01 4.09
CA THR A 83 -11.30 26.31 3.80
C THR A 83 -10.71 26.71 2.45
N LEU A 84 -11.55 26.96 1.43
CA LEU A 84 -11.09 27.46 0.14
C LEU A 84 -10.54 28.89 0.25
N ALA A 85 -11.22 29.76 1.02
CA ALA A 85 -10.76 31.11 1.29
C ALA A 85 -9.43 31.12 2.07
N GLN A 86 -9.27 30.23 3.05
CA GLN A 86 -8.02 30.05 3.78
C GLN A 86 -6.88 29.58 2.87
N ALA A 87 -7.12 28.61 1.99
CA ALA A 87 -6.12 28.14 1.04
C ALA A 87 -5.69 29.25 0.08
N LEU A 88 -6.66 30.01 -0.45
CA LEU A 88 -6.37 31.15 -1.34
C LEU A 88 -5.60 32.25 -0.60
N GLY A 89 -5.97 32.53 0.65
CA GLY A 89 -5.27 33.48 1.51
C GLY A 89 -3.84 33.06 1.82
N ALA A 90 -3.59 31.77 2.08
CA ALA A 90 -2.25 31.23 2.31
C ALA A 90 -1.37 31.33 1.07
N ILE A 91 -1.91 31.04 -0.12
CA ILE A 91 -1.20 31.21 -1.40
C ILE A 91 -0.84 32.68 -1.60
N LEU A 92 -1.81 33.58 -1.43
CA LEU A 92 -1.58 35.02 -1.60
C LEU A 92 -0.53 35.55 -0.60
N ALA A 93 -0.61 35.12 0.67
CA ALA A 93 0.37 35.47 1.69
C ALA A 93 1.77 34.93 1.33
N GLY A 94 1.88 33.71 0.81
CA GLY A 94 3.14 33.14 0.34
C GLY A 94 3.75 33.93 -0.83
N ILE A 95 2.94 34.34 -1.80
CA ILE A 95 3.37 35.18 -2.93
C ILE A 95 3.85 36.54 -2.43
N LEU A 96 3.10 37.18 -1.52
CA LEU A 96 3.46 38.48 -0.96
C LEU A 96 4.70 38.42 -0.06
N ALA A 97 4.90 37.31 0.65
CA ALA A 97 6.05 37.08 1.51
C ALA A 97 7.30 36.61 0.74
N TRP A 98 7.16 36.23 -0.53
CA TRP A 98 8.25 35.75 -1.39
C TRP A 98 9.52 36.64 -1.38
N PRO A 99 9.45 37.96 -1.55
CA PRO A 99 10.66 38.80 -1.52
C PRO A 99 11.38 38.80 -0.16
N LEU A 100 10.63 38.62 0.94
CA LEU A 100 11.22 38.48 2.28
C LEU A 100 11.94 37.14 2.41
N VAL A 101 11.34 36.07 1.87
CA VAL A 101 11.96 34.74 1.81
C VAL A 101 13.25 34.77 1.01
N GLU A 102 13.29 35.46 -0.14
CA GLU A 102 14.54 35.67 -0.89
C GLU A 102 15.59 36.44 -0.09
N THR A 103 15.20 37.48 0.64
CA THR A 103 16.11 38.27 1.48
C THR A 103 16.74 37.42 2.60
N ILE A 104 15.93 36.57 3.25
CA ILE A 104 16.37 35.66 4.30
C ILE A 104 17.25 34.55 3.70
N LEU A 105 16.83 33.93 2.58
CA LEU A 105 17.60 32.89 1.88
C LEU A 105 18.91 33.40 1.31
N GLN A 106 19.02 34.66 0.88
CA GLN A 106 20.30 35.24 0.47
C GLN A 106 21.25 35.43 1.65
N SER A 107 20.70 35.65 2.85
CA SER A 107 21.48 35.77 4.09
C SER A 107 21.95 34.41 4.60
N LEU A 108 21.13 33.37 4.44
CA LEU A 108 21.56 31.99 4.61
C LEU A 108 22.33 31.59 3.35
N LYS A 109 23.67 31.75 3.32
CA LYS A 109 24.55 31.22 2.26
C LYS A 109 24.44 29.69 2.14
N LEU A 110 23.31 29.21 1.66
CA LEU A 110 23.03 27.81 1.41
C LEU A 110 23.66 27.50 0.06
N PRO A 111 24.48 26.44 -0.03
CA PRO A 111 24.97 25.99 -1.32
C PRO A 111 23.78 25.71 -2.23
N SER A 112 23.92 26.02 -3.52
CA SER A 112 22.95 25.65 -4.52
C SER A 112 22.73 24.12 -4.52
N LEU A 113 21.59 23.66 -5.03
CA LEU A 113 21.30 22.22 -5.09
C LEU A 113 22.39 21.45 -5.87
N ALA A 114 23.00 22.07 -6.88
CA ALA A 114 24.13 21.51 -7.60
C ALA A 114 25.39 21.39 -6.72
N GLU A 115 25.73 22.42 -5.97
CA GLU A 115 26.88 22.40 -5.04
C GLU A 115 26.65 21.44 -3.87
N PHE A 116 25.42 21.36 -3.36
CA PHE A 116 25.04 20.41 -2.31
C PHE A 116 25.14 18.97 -2.81
N LEU A 117 24.58 18.66 -3.98
CA LEU A 117 24.68 17.31 -4.56
C LEU A 117 26.11 16.96 -4.93
N ALA A 118 26.89 17.91 -5.46
CA ALA A 118 28.31 17.71 -5.73
C ALA A 118 29.09 17.41 -4.44
N GLY A 119 28.82 18.17 -3.37
CA GLY A 119 29.40 17.95 -2.04
C GLY A 119 28.98 16.62 -1.41
N ALA A 120 27.73 16.21 -1.56
CA ALA A 120 27.24 14.93 -1.08
C ALA A 120 27.86 13.76 -1.85
N THR A 121 28.04 13.91 -3.16
CA THR A 121 28.67 12.89 -4.02
C THR A 121 30.15 12.74 -3.70
N SER A 122 30.88 13.86 -3.55
CA SER A 122 32.30 13.82 -3.18
C SER A 122 32.51 13.26 -1.77
N PHE A 123 31.67 13.64 -0.82
CA PHE A 123 31.67 13.08 0.53
C PHE A 123 31.41 11.56 0.53
N TRP A 124 30.41 11.09 -0.24
CA TRP A 124 30.12 9.67 -0.35
C TRP A 124 31.25 8.87 -0.99
N LEU A 125 31.85 9.38 -2.08
CA LEU A 125 32.99 8.73 -2.72
C LEU A 125 34.17 8.60 -1.77
N GLN A 126 34.48 9.66 -1.02
CA GLN A 126 35.55 9.66 -0.04
C GLN A 126 35.26 8.67 1.11
N ALA A 127 34.06 8.74 1.68
CA ALA A 127 33.64 7.82 2.74
C ALA A 127 33.64 6.35 2.28
N SER A 128 33.29 6.10 1.01
CA SER A 128 33.32 4.75 0.43
C SER A 128 34.74 4.25 0.17
N ALA A 129 35.68 5.14 -0.15
CA ALA A 129 37.09 4.79 -0.33
C ALA A 129 37.78 4.50 1.00
N ASP A 130 37.41 5.22 2.06
CA ASP A 130 37.90 4.95 3.43
C ASP A 130 37.28 3.67 4.02
N LEU A 131 36.14 3.23 3.49
CA LEU A 131 35.54 1.93 3.83
C LEU A 131 36.34 0.80 3.16
N SER A 132 37.41 0.35 3.84
CA SER A 132 38.18 -0.84 3.43
C SER A 132 37.36 -2.12 3.60
N LEU A 133 36.46 -2.40 2.65
CA LEU A 133 35.80 -3.69 2.54
C LEU A 133 36.76 -4.69 1.87
N PRO A 134 36.86 -5.94 2.36
CA PRO A 134 37.64 -6.98 1.67
C PRO A 134 37.13 -7.12 0.23
N GLU A 135 38.04 -7.23 -0.75
CA GLU A 135 37.69 -7.33 -2.17
C GLU A 135 36.78 -8.55 -2.42
N LEU A 136 35.48 -8.31 -2.44
CA LEU A 136 34.50 -9.27 -2.91
C LEU A 136 34.50 -9.16 -4.44
N THR A 137 35.20 -10.08 -5.09
CA THR A 137 35.26 -10.21 -6.55
C THR A 137 33.92 -10.69 -7.09
N PHE A 138 32.99 -9.75 -7.30
CA PHE A 138 31.76 -10.03 -8.03
C PHE A 138 32.03 -9.91 -9.54
N GLN A 139 31.95 -11.04 -10.26
CA GLN A 139 31.79 -11.03 -11.71
C GLN A 139 30.41 -10.44 -12.03
N THR A 140 30.36 -9.16 -12.42
CA THR A 140 29.12 -8.52 -12.84
C THR A 140 28.75 -9.00 -14.25
N PRO A 141 27.59 -9.64 -14.47
CA PRO A 141 27.09 -9.86 -15.81
C PRO A 141 26.79 -8.50 -16.44
N THR A 142 27.32 -8.25 -17.63
CA THR A 142 27.06 -7.02 -18.39
C THR A 142 25.64 -7.04 -18.94
N LEU A 143 24.69 -6.48 -18.18
CA LEU A 143 23.41 -6.05 -18.73
C LEU A 143 23.68 -4.85 -19.63
N GLY A 144 23.67 -5.07 -20.94
CA GLY A 144 23.88 -4.05 -21.99
C GLY A 144 22.73 -3.06 -22.08
N LEU A 145 22.51 -2.30 -21.01
CA LEU A 145 21.55 -1.22 -20.93
C LEU A 145 22.33 0.09 -20.99
N ASP A 146 22.28 0.78 -22.13
CA ASP A 146 22.83 2.13 -22.28
C ASP A 146 22.03 3.12 -21.41
N LEU A 147 22.58 3.43 -20.24
CA LEU A 147 22.01 4.32 -19.22
C LEU A 147 21.95 5.80 -19.65
N THR A 148 22.41 6.12 -20.86
CA THR A 148 22.45 7.46 -21.46
C THR A 148 21.21 7.79 -22.29
N SER A 149 20.27 6.85 -22.46
CA SER A 149 19.11 7.08 -23.31
C SER A 149 17.96 7.77 -22.57
N THR A 150 17.41 8.81 -23.21
CA THR A 150 16.12 9.45 -22.87
C THR A 150 14.98 8.46 -22.63
N SER A 151 15.11 7.23 -23.12
CA SER A 151 14.16 6.15 -22.89
C SER A 151 14.04 5.71 -21.42
N LEU A 152 15.14 5.73 -20.66
CA LEU A 152 15.15 5.29 -19.26
C LEU A 152 14.53 6.33 -18.33
N THR A 153 14.76 7.62 -18.60
CA THR A 153 14.07 8.72 -17.90
C THR A 153 12.59 8.72 -18.21
N ILE A 154 12.19 8.50 -19.48
CA ILE A 154 10.77 8.35 -19.84
C ILE A 154 10.14 7.13 -19.14
N ALA A 155 10.86 6.02 -19.04
CA ALA A 155 10.38 4.82 -18.35
C ALA A 155 10.16 5.07 -16.85
N ILE A 156 11.12 5.70 -16.16
CA ILE A 156 10.99 6.02 -14.73
C ILE A 156 9.87 7.02 -14.48
N VAL A 157 9.78 8.08 -15.29
CA VAL A 157 8.70 9.07 -15.18
C VAL A 157 7.36 8.41 -15.48
N GLY A 158 7.27 7.57 -16.51
CA GLY A 158 6.06 6.83 -16.86
C GLY A 158 5.58 5.91 -15.73
N VAL A 159 6.48 5.13 -15.14
CA VAL A 159 6.18 4.26 -13.99
C VAL A 159 5.72 5.08 -12.77
N SER A 160 6.37 6.22 -12.51
CA SER A 160 6.02 7.09 -11.38
C SER A 160 4.64 7.75 -11.55
N VAL A 161 4.33 8.20 -12.77
CA VAL A 161 3.01 8.78 -13.10
C VAL A 161 1.93 7.71 -13.04
N LEU A 162 2.18 6.51 -13.56
CA LEU A 162 1.25 5.38 -13.50
C LEU A 162 0.94 5.00 -12.04
N TRP A 163 1.98 4.95 -11.20
CA TRP A 163 1.84 4.67 -9.78
C TRP A 163 1.02 5.73 -9.04
N LEU A 164 1.25 7.02 -9.30
CA LEU A 164 0.47 8.12 -8.73
C LEU A 164 -0.98 8.10 -9.21
N ALA A 165 -1.23 7.83 -10.50
CA ALA A 165 -2.59 7.75 -11.05
C ALA A 165 -3.38 6.58 -10.47
N ALA A 166 -2.75 5.40 -10.35
CA ALA A 166 -3.36 4.22 -9.75
C ALA A 166 -3.73 4.46 -8.27
N ASN A 167 -2.82 5.05 -7.49
CA ASN A 167 -3.09 5.41 -6.09
C ASN A 167 -4.14 6.53 -5.97
N GLY A 168 -4.12 7.51 -6.86
CA GLY A 168 -5.16 8.54 -6.93
C GLY A 168 -6.54 7.95 -7.17
N LEU A 169 -6.67 6.96 -8.06
CA LEU A 169 -7.93 6.29 -8.37
C LEU A 169 -8.47 5.44 -7.20
N LEU A 170 -7.58 4.94 -6.33
CA LEU A 170 -7.94 4.23 -5.11
C LEU A 170 -8.46 5.17 -4.01
N LEU A 171 -8.02 6.44 -4.01
CA LEU A 171 -8.44 7.44 -3.04
C LEU A 171 -9.71 8.21 -3.44
N ILE A 172 -10.22 8.03 -4.66
CA ILE A 172 -11.51 8.61 -5.05
C ILE A 172 -12.63 7.82 -4.35
N PRO A 173 -13.43 8.46 -3.49
CA PRO A 173 -14.54 7.78 -2.81
C PRO A 173 -15.52 7.21 -3.83
N ARG A 174 -15.93 5.95 -3.60
CA ARG A 174 -16.82 5.18 -4.49
C ARG A 174 -18.11 5.92 -4.89
N SER A 175 -18.58 6.88 -4.08
CA SER A 175 -19.76 7.70 -4.35
C SER A 175 -19.66 8.62 -5.58
N ARG A 176 -18.47 8.83 -6.15
CA ARG A 176 -18.28 9.59 -7.42
C ARG A 176 -18.17 8.72 -8.68
N ARG A 177 -18.17 7.39 -8.57
CA ARG A 177 -17.95 6.51 -9.73
C ARG A 177 -19.25 6.16 -10.50
N THR A 178 -20.40 6.65 -10.03
CA THR A 178 -21.74 6.30 -10.57
C THR A 178 -22.59 7.52 -10.94
N SER A 179 -21.99 8.68 -11.24
CA SER A 179 -22.71 9.82 -11.85
C SER A 179 -22.24 10.07 -13.26
#